data_AF-A0AAU9XSL5-F1
#
_entry.id   AF-A0AAU9XSL5-F1
#
_cell.length_a   1.000
_cell.length_b   1.000
_cell.length_c   1.000
_cell.angle_alpha   90.00
_cell.angle_beta   90.00
_cell.angle_gamma   90.00
#
_symmetry.space_group_name_H-M   'P 1'
#
loop_
_entity.id
_entity.type
_entity.pdbx_description
1 polymer ?
#
loop_
_entity_poly.entity_id
_entity_poly.type
_entity_poly.pdbx_seq_one_letter_code
_entity_poly.pdbx_strand_id
1 'polypeptide(L)'
;MFIGQGQSGKTSLKRSLIGEEFNPEESSTIGIETDPSYCKVSTEVWKMGEATHERDSSMEPISFEKHTAQYIVNSLEKNERRKKLKPSPSRYDNVSEKNGGPSSLNHNGVSSGAAKVKAVPEEIASLVTKLLQVVRVDEDKDEIFSTLWDFGGQSVYYSTHPLFLTRGAIYLLVYNLNRNPEEKSISRVKRGLFKSIKDVHCEKSNLDYLDFWMSSVSSLAPNSEKPHETPSTSMQPELLQPPVILVFTHADKPYKGADPEELASEIFGNLQRKSYGKQILDFFVVDNTKSGSNKECEGVICLRKEVLDTAKRLPQLKEVIPIKWLRFEKAVRETVEHGSKWIYVEDAKRIALEVCGISTEEQFLTMLNLLHDQRILIHFDDTPELDKIVILDPQWLVDVFKKVITIPPFKKSKREHREQWKKLEEKGILEKRLLKDLWDPLFDTRENFDVDSLINMMEKFGLLCPWPSSDESGSPSEYLVPSMLMSPPKNVTDLFSSAGIPSLFVKFKSGQLPIGLFPRLVLMVRTVSQFRQVLHTPS
;
A
#
# COMPACT_ATOMS: atom_id res chain seq x y z
N MET A 1 -4.24 -4.86 3.68
CA MET A 1 -3.40 -5.50 2.64
C MET A 1 -3.44 -7.01 2.82
N PHE A 2 -3.83 -7.77 1.79
CA PHE A 2 -3.86 -9.23 1.79
C PHE A 2 -2.52 -9.77 1.29
N ILE A 3 -1.82 -10.53 2.12
CA ILE A 3 -0.49 -11.08 1.82
C ILE A 3 -0.46 -12.58 2.11
N GLY A 4 0.49 -13.30 1.50
CA GLY A 4 0.59 -14.76 1.66
C GLY A 4 0.97 -15.47 0.37
N GLN A 5 1.21 -16.77 0.50
CA GLN A 5 1.64 -17.62 -0.61
C GLN A 5 0.63 -17.66 -1.77
N GLY A 6 1.07 -18.02 -2.98
CA GLY A 6 0.17 -18.19 -4.13
C GLY A 6 -0.94 -19.19 -3.84
N GLN A 7 -2.17 -18.89 -4.28
CA GLN A 7 -3.37 -19.71 -4.05
C GLN A 7 -3.67 -19.98 -2.56
N SER A 8 -3.31 -19.04 -1.68
CA SER A 8 -3.66 -19.13 -0.26
C SER A 8 -5.12 -18.73 0.04
N GLY A 9 -5.92 -18.34 -0.95
CA GLY A 9 -7.30 -17.89 -0.76
C GLY A 9 -7.49 -16.39 -0.47
N LYS A 10 -6.48 -15.55 -0.74
CA LYS A 10 -6.53 -14.08 -0.52
C LYS A 10 -7.68 -13.39 -1.26
N THR A 11 -7.79 -13.62 -2.56
CA THR A 11 -8.82 -13.01 -3.40
C THR A 11 -10.22 -13.48 -2.95
N SER A 12 -10.40 -14.77 -2.69
CA SER A 12 -11.65 -15.30 -2.14
C SER A 12 -11.98 -14.75 -0.74
N LEU A 13 -10.97 -14.50 0.09
CA LEU A 13 -11.15 -13.84 1.39
C LEU A 13 -11.57 -12.38 1.22
N LYS A 14 -10.95 -11.64 0.28
CA LYS A 14 -11.36 -10.27 -0.07
C LYS A 14 -12.84 -10.25 -0.45
N ARG A 15 -13.25 -11.14 -1.36
CA ARG A 15 -14.65 -11.33 -1.79
C ARG A 15 -15.58 -11.60 -0.60
N SER A 16 -15.16 -12.46 0.32
CA SER A 16 -15.92 -12.77 1.54
C SER A 16 -16.13 -11.55 2.43
N LEU A 17 -15.12 -10.71 2.60
CA LEU A 17 -15.23 -9.50 3.41
C LEU A 17 -16.19 -8.47 2.80
N ILE A 18 -16.25 -8.36 1.47
CA ILE A 18 -17.16 -7.47 0.72
C ILE A 18 -18.48 -8.14 0.31
N GLY A 19 -18.71 -9.40 0.69
CA GLY A 19 -19.97 -10.11 0.46
C GLY A 19 -20.21 -10.60 -0.98
N GLU A 20 -19.16 -10.62 -1.82
CA GLU A 20 -19.24 -11.19 -3.16
C GLU A 20 -19.33 -12.72 -3.10
N GLU A 21 -20.08 -13.32 -4.03
CA GLU A 21 -20.23 -14.78 -4.10
C GLU A 21 -18.88 -15.50 -4.30
N PHE A 22 -18.77 -16.69 -3.70
CA PHE A 22 -17.59 -17.54 -3.89
C PHE A 22 -17.44 -17.97 -5.35
N ASN A 23 -16.26 -17.74 -5.91
CA ASN A 23 -15.90 -18.18 -7.25
C ASN A 23 -14.91 -19.37 -7.17
N PRO A 24 -15.33 -20.60 -7.52
CA PRO A 24 -14.43 -21.76 -7.50
C PRO A 24 -13.35 -21.69 -8.60
N GLU A 25 -13.58 -20.94 -9.67
CA GLU A 25 -12.67 -20.75 -10.80
C GLU A 25 -11.85 -19.46 -10.66
N GLU A 26 -11.73 -18.92 -9.44
CA GLU A 26 -11.00 -17.69 -9.16
C GLU A 26 -9.54 -17.80 -9.58
N SER A 27 -9.10 -16.87 -10.41
CA SER A 27 -7.74 -16.88 -10.93
C SER A 27 -6.75 -16.38 -9.88
N SER A 28 -5.49 -16.80 -9.96
CA SER A 28 -4.48 -16.24 -9.06
C SER A 28 -4.12 -14.82 -9.46
N THR A 29 -4.24 -13.88 -8.53
CA THR A 29 -3.77 -12.48 -8.63
C THR A 29 -2.39 -12.40 -9.27
N ILE A 30 -2.21 -11.56 -10.29
CA ILE A 30 -0.96 -11.47 -11.05
C ILE A 30 -0.27 -10.13 -10.73
N GLY A 31 0.76 -10.16 -9.89
CA GLY A 31 1.43 -8.94 -9.43
C GLY A 31 0.78 -8.43 -8.16
N ILE A 32 0.26 -7.21 -8.16
CA ILE A 32 -0.54 -6.65 -7.06
C ILE A 32 -1.79 -6.05 -7.70
N GLU A 33 -2.94 -6.23 -7.04
CA GLU A 33 -4.20 -5.62 -7.44
C GLU A 33 -4.69 -4.69 -6.32
N THR A 34 -5.02 -3.46 -6.70
CA THR A 34 -5.53 -2.43 -5.80
C THR A 34 -6.95 -2.07 -6.20
N ASP A 35 -7.84 -1.95 -5.22
CA ASP A 35 -9.20 -1.50 -5.51
C ASP A 35 -9.20 0.04 -5.66
N PRO A 36 -9.69 0.60 -6.78
CA PRO A 36 -9.65 2.04 -7.04
C PRO A 36 -10.61 2.83 -6.15
N SER A 37 -11.57 2.14 -5.51
CA SER A 37 -12.61 2.73 -4.67
C SER A 37 -12.39 2.42 -3.21
N TYR A 38 -12.70 3.40 -2.36
CA TYR A 38 -12.67 3.21 -0.92
C TYR A 38 -13.70 2.19 -0.47
N CYS A 39 -13.31 1.37 0.50
CA CYS A 39 -14.11 0.34 1.11
C CYS A 39 -14.48 0.74 2.54
N LYS A 40 -15.78 0.83 2.86
CA LYS A 40 -16.26 1.08 4.22
C LYS A 40 -16.06 -0.17 5.08
N VAL A 41 -15.18 -0.06 6.07
CA VAL A 41 -14.90 -1.12 7.04
C VAL A 41 -15.98 -1.08 8.12
N SER A 42 -16.63 -2.22 8.36
CA SER A 42 -17.65 -2.37 9.40
C SER A 42 -17.73 -3.81 9.90
N THR A 43 -18.57 -4.07 10.92
CA THR A 43 -18.90 -5.43 11.37
C THR A 43 -19.79 -6.18 10.38
N GLU A 44 -20.56 -5.45 9.56
CA GLU A 44 -21.34 -5.99 8.45
C GLU A 44 -20.48 -6.12 7.19
N VAL A 45 -21.06 -6.73 6.14
CA VAL A 45 -20.50 -6.79 4.79
C VAL A 45 -19.94 -5.43 4.39
N TRP A 46 -18.66 -5.41 4.00
CA TRP A 46 -18.00 -4.16 3.63
C TRP A 46 -18.57 -3.64 2.31
N LYS A 47 -18.80 -2.33 2.25
CA LYS A 47 -19.39 -1.67 1.08
C LYS A 47 -18.32 -0.91 0.30
N MET A 48 -18.17 -1.25 -0.97
CA MET A 48 -17.33 -0.48 -1.90
C MET A 48 -18.04 0.81 -2.30
N GLY A 49 -17.31 1.92 -2.38
CA GLY A 49 -17.82 3.12 -3.04
C GLY A 49 -17.98 2.88 -4.54
N GLU A 50 -19.02 3.43 -5.17
CA GLU A 50 -19.16 3.38 -6.62
C GLU A 50 -18.08 4.24 -7.29
N ALA A 51 -17.34 3.63 -8.22
CA ALA A 51 -16.61 4.35 -9.25
C ALA A 51 -17.65 4.91 -10.24
N THR A 52 -18.09 6.14 -9.99
CA THR A 52 -18.85 7.04 -10.86
C THR A 52 -19.24 6.51 -12.26
N HIS A 53 -20.16 5.55 -12.35
CA HIS A 53 -20.93 5.23 -13.57
C HIS A 53 -22.13 4.33 -13.27
N GLU A 54 -23.01 4.73 -12.34
CA GLU A 54 -24.46 4.52 -12.47
C GLU A 54 -25.18 5.37 -11.42
N ARG A 55 -26.25 6.05 -11.83
CA ARG A 55 -27.06 6.90 -10.96
C ARG A 55 -28.01 6.01 -10.18
N ASP A 56 -27.57 5.46 -9.06
CA ASP A 56 -28.49 4.97 -8.03
C ASP A 56 -28.54 5.95 -6.85
N SER A 57 -29.72 6.54 -6.63
CA SER A 57 -29.92 7.73 -5.78
C SER A 57 -29.84 7.48 -4.27
N SER A 58 -29.31 6.33 -3.84
CA SER A 58 -29.37 5.88 -2.44
C SER A 58 -28.02 5.71 -1.73
N MET A 59 -26.88 5.69 -2.46
CA MET A 59 -25.55 5.74 -1.84
C MET A 59 -24.70 6.85 -2.46
N GLU A 60 -24.50 7.93 -1.69
CA GLU A 60 -23.67 9.06 -2.09
C GLU A 60 -22.18 8.66 -2.14
N PRO A 61 -21.41 9.19 -3.10
CA PRO A 61 -19.98 8.89 -3.22
C PRO A 61 -19.25 9.22 -1.92
N ILE A 62 -18.25 8.39 -1.59
CA ILE A 62 -17.36 8.51 -0.42
C ILE A 62 -16.38 9.68 -0.67
N SER A 63 -16.93 10.88 -0.79
CA SER A 63 -16.27 12.04 -1.35
C SER A 63 -15.67 12.94 -0.28
N PHE A 64 -14.80 13.86 -0.72
CA PHE A 64 -14.26 14.97 0.07
C PHE A 64 -15.36 15.73 0.84
N GLU A 65 -16.51 15.90 0.19
CA GLU A 65 -17.65 16.65 0.69
C GLU A 65 -18.28 15.96 1.90
N LYS A 66 -18.34 14.62 1.94
CA LYS A 66 -18.90 13.85 3.06
C LYS A 66 -18.04 13.95 4.32
N HIS A 67 -16.73 13.75 4.21
CA HIS A 67 -15.80 13.88 5.34
C HIS A 67 -15.79 15.31 5.90
N THR A 68 -15.78 16.30 5.00
CA THR A 68 -15.84 17.71 5.41
C THR A 68 -17.16 18.04 6.09
N ALA A 69 -18.29 17.52 5.59
CA ALA A 69 -19.59 17.71 6.19
C ALA A 69 -19.69 17.06 7.58
N GLN A 70 -19.22 15.82 7.75
CA GLN A 70 -19.16 15.12 9.04
C GLN A 70 -18.30 15.89 10.06
N TYR A 71 -17.14 16.42 9.65
CA TYR A 71 -16.31 17.24 10.52
C TYR A 71 -17.04 18.51 10.99
N ILE A 72 -17.74 19.19 10.08
CA ILE A 72 -18.53 20.39 10.40
C ILE A 72 -19.63 20.04 11.40
N VAL A 73 -20.38 18.96 11.18
CA VAL A 73 -21.44 18.49 12.09
C VAL A 73 -20.88 18.18 13.48
N ASN A 74 -19.81 17.38 13.55
CA ASN A 74 -19.17 17.02 14.82
C ASN A 74 -18.65 18.25 15.59
N SER A 75 -18.15 19.25 14.87
CA SER A 75 -17.69 20.52 15.45
C SER A 75 -18.85 21.38 15.98
N LEU A 76 -19.98 21.41 15.26
CA LEU A 76 -21.20 22.08 15.70
C LEU A 76 -21.79 21.40 16.94
N GLU A 77 -21.86 20.07 16.98
CA GLU A 77 -22.31 19.29 18.14
C GLU A 77 -21.43 19.52 19.38
N LYS A 78 -20.10 19.51 19.21
CA LYS A 78 -19.15 19.82 20.30
C LYS A 78 -19.36 21.24 20.83
N ASN A 79 -19.62 22.21 19.96
CA ASN A 79 -19.91 23.59 20.35
C ASN A 79 -21.27 23.73 21.04
N GLU A 80 -22.30 22.99 20.62
CA GLU A 80 -23.59 22.95 21.32
C GLU A 80 -23.48 22.32 22.71
N ARG A 81 -22.75 21.21 22.85
CA ARG A 81 -22.47 20.59 24.15
C ARG A 81 -21.73 21.57 25.07
N ARG A 82 -20.72 22.28 24.55
CA ARG A 82 -20.01 23.34 25.30
C ARG A 82 -20.90 24.52 25.70
N LYS A 83 -21.91 24.88 24.88
CA LYS A 83 -22.90 25.92 25.22
C LYS A 83 -23.89 25.45 26.30
N LYS A 84 -24.28 24.18 26.30
CA LYS A 84 -25.16 23.57 27.33
C LYS A 84 -24.47 23.41 28.70
N LEU A 85 -23.14 23.40 28.73
CA LEU A 85 -22.33 23.28 29.96
C LEU A 85 -21.98 24.62 30.64
N LYS A 86 -22.38 25.77 30.09
CA LYS A 86 -22.27 27.05 30.82
C LYS A 86 -23.53 27.26 31.66
N PRO A 87 -23.43 27.38 33.01
CA PRO A 87 -24.60 27.71 33.82
C PRO A 87 -25.01 29.16 33.55
N SER A 88 -26.32 29.38 33.38
CA SER A 88 -26.96 30.69 33.39
C SER A 88 -26.70 31.41 34.73
N PRO A 89 -26.60 32.75 34.77
CA PRO A 89 -26.34 33.46 36.01
C PRO A 89 -27.57 33.36 36.92
N SER A 90 -27.37 32.79 38.11
CA SER A 90 -28.38 32.74 39.16
C SER A 90 -28.63 34.14 39.71
N ARG A 91 -29.92 34.50 39.74
CA ARG A 91 -30.53 35.67 40.33
C ARG A 91 -30.53 35.55 41.85
N TYR A 92 -29.93 36.49 42.58
CA TYR A 92 -30.32 36.90 43.93
C TYR A 92 -30.12 38.42 44.11
N ASP A 93 -30.89 38.96 45.04
CA ASP A 93 -31.47 40.31 45.08
C ASP A 93 -30.58 41.50 45.48
N ASN A 94 -30.97 42.68 44.92
CA ASN A 94 -31.04 44.05 45.46
C ASN A 94 -30.20 44.46 46.68
N VAL A 95 -29.48 45.59 46.57
CA VAL A 95 -29.54 46.78 47.48
C VAL A 95 -28.94 48.04 46.79
N SER A 96 -29.74 49.13 46.80
CA SER A 96 -29.46 50.59 46.80
C SER A 96 -28.80 51.37 45.64
N GLU A 97 -29.64 52.19 44.98
CA GLU A 97 -29.57 53.67 44.84
C GLU A 97 -28.22 54.42 44.93
N LYS A 98 -27.78 55.12 43.86
CA LYS A 98 -28.03 56.56 43.58
C LYS A 98 -27.10 57.15 42.50
N ASN A 99 -27.73 57.94 41.61
CA ASN A 99 -27.29 59.17 40.93
C ASN A 99 -26.07 59.22 39.98
N GLY A 100 -26.32 59.75 38.76
CA GLY A 100 -25.48 60.85 38.23
C GLY A 100 -25.06 60.81 36.75
N GLY A 101 -25.96 61.24 35.85
CA GLY A 101 -25.67 62.19 34.75
C GLY A 101 -24.85 61.75 33.51
N PRO A 102 -25.00 62.47 32.37
CA PRO A 102 -24.63 61.99 31.04
C PRO A 102 -23.36 62.65 30.46
N SER A 103 -22.63 61.95 29.59
CA SER A 103 -21.68 62.61 28.70
C SER A 103 -21.52 61.86 27.38
N SER A 104 -22.04 62.50 26.33
CA SER A 104 -21.77 62.29 24.91
C SER A 104 -20.33 62.67 24.51
N LEU A 105 -19.98 62.30 23.27
CA LEU A 105 -18.78 62.67 22.46
C LEU A 105 -17.62 61.65 22.61
N ASN A 106 -16.95 61.17 21.56
CA ASN A 106 -16.95 61.54 20.15
C ASN A 106 -16.33 60.42 19.30
N HIS A 107 -16.64 60.48 18.00
CA HIS A 107 -16.03 59.76 16.88
C HIS A 107 -14.49 59.62 16.95
N ASN A 108 -13.96 58.45 16.59
CA ASN A 108 -13.10 58.31 15.41
C ASN A 108 -12.86 56.84 15.05
N GLY A 109 -12.84 56.59 13.75
CA GLY A 109 -13.17 55.30 13.15
C GLY A 109 -12.10 54.23 13.15
N VAL A 110 -12.57 53.01 12.86
CA VAL A 110 -11.79 51.96 12.21
C VAL A 110 -12.75 51.27 11.24
N SER A 111 -12.48 51.43 9.96
CA SER A 111 -12.98 50.55 8.90
C SER A 111 -12.52 49.12 9.21
N SER A 112 -13.37 48.30 9.81
CA SER A 112 -13.10 46.86 9.89
C SER A 112 -13.42 46.26 8.52
N GLY A 113 -12.38 46.06 7.71
CA GLY A 113 -12.42 45.11 6.61
C GLY A 113 -12.74 43.73 7.19
N ALA A 114 -14.02 43.36 7.17
CA ALA A 114 -14.43 42.00 7.43
C ALA A 114 -13.82 41.13 6.32
N ALA A 115 -12.80 40.36 6.68
CA ALA A 115 -12.30 39.29 5.84
C ALA A 115 -13.50 38.44 5.41
N LYS A 116 -13.80 38.42 4.10
CA LYS A 116 -14.83 37.55 3.53
C LYS A 116 -14.45 36.12 3.88
N VAL A 117 -15.13 35.57 4.88
CA VAL A 117 -15.11 34.13 5.18
C VAL A 117 -15.55 33.45 3.89
N LYS A 118 -14.66 32.67 3.25
CA LYS A 118 -15.02 31.90 2.05
C LYS A 118 -16.22 31.01 2.43
N ALA A 119 -17.35 31.22 1.76
CA ALA A 119 -18.57 30.46 1.99
C ALA A 119 -18.29 28.96 1.84
N VAL A 120 -18.90 28.15 2.70
CA VAL A 120 -18.85 26.68 2.58
C VAL A 120 -19.43 26.30 1.22
N PRO A 121 -18.75 25.47 0.40
CA PRO A 121 -19.29 25.00 -0.87
C PRO A 121 -20.69 24.40 -0.72
N GLU A 122 -21.58 24.66 -1.68
CA GLU A 122 -23.02 24.35 -1.58
C GLU A 122 -23.30 22.85 -1.42
N GLU A 123 -22.48 21.99 -2.04
CA GLU A 123 -22.52 20.54 -1.89
C GLU A 123 -22.24 20.10 -0.44
N ILE A 124 -21.25 20.72 0.20
CA ILE A 124 -20.91 20.46 1.61
C ILE A 124 -22.00 21.01 2.52
N ALA A 125 -22.53 22.19 2.23
CA ALA A 125 -23.64 22.77 2.99
C ALA A 125 -24.91 21.89 2.94
N SER A 126 -25.21 21.33 1.76
CA SER A 126 -26.29 20.37 1.56
C SER A 126 -26.08 19.10 2.38
N LEU A 127 -24.88 18.51 2.33
CA LEU A 127 -24.54 17.32 3.12
C LEU A 127 -24.56 17.57 4.62
N VAL A 128 -24.06 18.71 5.10
CA VAL A 128 -24.14 19.11 6.52
C VAL A 128 -25.61 19.19 6.95
N THR A 129 -26.46 19.79 6.13
CA THR A 129 -27.90 19.91 6.42
C THR A 129 -28.57 18.53 6.48
N LYS A 130 -28.24 17.64 5.55
CA LYS A 130 -28.74 16.26 5.52
C LYS A 130 -28.27 15.45 6.74
N LEU A 131 -26.99 15.54 7.09
CA LEU A 131 -26.42 14.85 8.26
C LEU A 131 -27.02 15.34 9.58
N LEU A 132 -27.33 16.63 9.71
CA LEU A 132 -28.02 17.19 10.88
C LEU A 132 -29.47 16.70 11.03
N GLN A 133 -30.15 16.39 9.92
CA GLN A 133 -31.53 15.88 9.94
C GLN A 133 -31.63 14.39 10.33
N VAL A 134 -30.56 13.61 10.11
CA VAL A 134 -30.50 12.16 10.38
C VAL A 134 -30.17 11.84 11.86
N VAL A 135 -29.86 12.85 12.68
CA VAL A 135 -29.49 12.69 14.11
C VAL A 135 -30.70 12.29 14.98
N ARG A 136 -31.17 11.05 14.84
CA ARG A 136 -31.95 10.29 15.85
C ARG A 136 -31.73 8.78 15.72
N VAL A 137 -30.51 8.30 15.46
CA VAL A 137 -30.12 6.93 15.80
C VAL A 137 -28.65 6.94 16.22
N ASP A 138 -28.38 6.68 17.49
CA ASP A 138 -27.03 6.38 17.99
C ASP A 138 -26.62 5.00 17.44
N GLU A 139 -25.50 4.92 16.70
CA GLU A 139 -24.35 4.03 16.96
C GLU A 139 -23.32 4.14 15.78
N ASP A 140 -22.03 4.30 16.15
CA ASP A 140 -20.82 4.51 15.33
C ASP A 140 -20.69 5.85 14.55
N LYS A 141 -20.14 6.87 15.25
CA LYS A 141 -19.86 8.22 14.73
C LYS A 141 -18.59 8.34 13.86
N ASP A 142 -17.83 7.27 13.69
CA ASP A 142 -16.55 7.28 12.97
C ASP A 142 -16.60 6.24 11.83
N GLU A 143 -17.03 6.65 10.64
CA GLU A 143 -16.97 5.80 9.46
C GLU A 143 -15.50 5.61 9.06
N ILE A 144 -15.02 4.35 9.05
CA ILE A 144 -13.67 4.02 8.64
C ILE A 144 -13.69 3.54 7.20
N PHE A 145 -12.83 4.15 6.38
CA PHE A 145 -12.62 3.76 4.99
C PHE A 145 -11.20 3.20 4.81
N SER A 146 -11.08 2.22 3.92
CA SER A 146 -9.81 1.58 3.61
C SER A 146 -9.65 1.37 2.11
N THR A 147 -8.40 1.32 1.65
CA THR A 147 -8.06 0.82 0.32
C THR A 147 -7.56 -0.62 0.47
N LEU A 148 -8.11 -1.51 -0.34
CA LEU A 148 -7.76 -2.93 -0.33
C LEU A 148 -6.65 -3.19 -1.35
N TRP A 149 -5.66 -3.98 -0.93
CA TRP A 149 -4.51 -4.37 -1.75
C TRP A 149 -4.36 -5.88 -1.68
N ASP A 150 -4.46 -6.57 -2.81
CA ASP A 150 -4.26 -8.02 -2.94
C ASP A 150 -2.89 -8.29 -3.58
N PHE A 151 -1.95 -8.84 -2.79
CA PHE A 151 -0.60 -9.13 -3.25
C PHE A 151 -0.54 -10.53 -3.86
N GLY A 152 -0.10 -10.62 -5.10
CA GLY A 152 0.17 -11.88 -5.80
C GLY A 152 1.21 -12.72 -5.07
N GLY A 153 0.87 -13.98 -4.82
CA GLY A 153 1.70 -14.88 -4.03
C GLY A 153 2.81 -15.60 -4.82
N GLN A 154 3.06 -15.24 -6.09
CA GLN A 154 4.08 -15.85 -6.94
C GLN A 154 5.46 -15.23 -6.67
N SER A 155 6.49 -16.08 -6.55
CA SER A 155 7.85 -15.67 -6.16
C SER A 155 8.46 -14.59 -7.05
N VAL A 156 8.08 -14.55 -8.33
CA VAL A 156 8.59 -13.57 -9.30
C VAL A 156 8.21 -12.13 -8.94
N TYR A 157 7.08 -11.91 -8.24
CA TYR A 157 6.61 -10.58 -7.85
C TYR A 157 7.22 -10.09 -6.54
N TYR A 158 7.83 -10.97 -5.75
CA TYR A 158 8.27 -10.64 -4.39
C TYR A 158 9.38 -9.58 -4.36
N SER A 159 10.14 -9.41 -5.45
CA SER A 159 11.11 -8.32 -5.59
C SER A 159 10.47 -6.92 -5.59
N THR A 160 9.19 -6.82 -6.01
CA THR A 160 8.44 -5.56 -6.07
C THR A 160 7.61 -5.26 -4.83
N HIS A 161 7.25 -6.28 -4.04
CA HIS A 161 6.39 -6.07 -2.88
C HIS A 161 6.92 -5.01 -1.90
N PRO A 162 8.23 -4.94 -1.56
CA PRO A 162 8.74 -3.95 -0.61
C PRO A 162 8.45 -2.49 -0.97
N LEU A 163 8.19 -2.17 -2.24
CA LEU A 163 7.90 -0.81 -2.69
C LEU A 163 6.49 -0.36 -2.27
N PHE A 164 5.57 -1.32 -2.14
CA PHE A 164 4.16 -1.06 -1.89
C PHE A 164 3.76 -1.32 -0.44
N LEU A 165 4.54 -2.11 0.30
CA LEU A 165 4.35 -2.29 1.74
C LEU A 165 4.50 -0.95 2.49
N THR A 166 3.68 -0.71 3.52
CA THR A 166 3.67 0.53 4.30
C THR A 166 3.38 0.26 5.77
N ARG A 167 3.86 1.14 6.65
CA ARG A 167 3.68 1.01 8.11
C ARG A 167 2.24 1.19 8.55
N GLY A 168 1.51 2.06 7.86
CA GLY A 168 0.12 2.42 8.19
C GLY A 168 -0.93 1.39 7.77
N ALA A 169 -0.53 0.19 7.35
CA ALA A 169 -1.45 -0.84 6.87
C ALA A 169 -1.78 -1.89 7.93
N ILE A 170 -3.01 -2.39 7.90
CA ILE A 170 -3.38 -3.68 8.51
C ILE A 170 -3.07 -4.78 7.51
N TYR A 171 -2.34 -5.80 7.94
CA TYR A 171 -1.96 -6.94 7.12
C TYR A 171 -2.82 -8.16 7.46
N LEU A 172 -3.45 -8.75 6.44
CA LEU A 172 -4.11 -10.04 6.53
C LEU A 172 -3.17 -11.08 5.93
N LEU A 173 -2.47 -11.83 6.78
CA LEU A 173 -1.57 -12.90 6.34
C LEU A 173 -2.37 -14.17 6.14
N VAL A 174 -2.53 -14.59 4.88
CA VAL A 174 -3.46 -15.66 4.51
C VAL A 174 -2.72 -16.97 4.23
N TYR A 175 -3.12 -18.03 4.94
CA TYR A 175 -2.65 -19.40 4.77
C TYR A 175 -3.78 -20.31 4.26
N ASN A 176 -3.44 -21.38 3.54
CA ASN A 176 -4.38 -22.39 3.06
C ASN A 176 -4.22 -23.66 3.89
N LEU A 177 -5.23 -23.98 4.72
CA LEU A 177 -5.21 -25.13 5.65
C LEU A 177 -5.20 -26.49 4.95
N ASN A 178 -5.49 -26.56 3.65
CA ASN A 178 -5.33 -27.79 2.87
C ASN A 178 -3.85 -28.14 2.63
N ARG A 179 -2.92 -27.26 2.99
CA ARG A 179 -1.47 -27.49 2.84
C ARG A 179 -0.85 -27.91 4.16
N ASN A 180 0.13 -28.80 4.08
CA ASN A 180 1.00 -29.11 5.20
C ASN A 180 2.05 -28.00 5.38
N PRO A 181 2.21 -27.42 6.59
CA PRO A 181 3.22 -26.39 6.86
C PRO A 181 4.65 -26.79 6.48
N GLU A 182 5.02 -28.04 6.76
CA GLU A 182 6.41 -28.55 6.58
C GLU A 182 6.67 -29.08 5.17
N GLU A 183 5.64 -29.21 4.33
CA GLU A 183 5.81 -29.70 2.97
C GLU A 183 6.43 -28.62 2.07
N LYS A 184 7.32 -29.06 1.16
CA LYS A 184 7.92 -28.20 0.15
C LYS A 184 6.81 -27.53 -0.67
N SER A 185 6.88 -26.20 -0.73
CA SER A 185 5.97 -25.41 -1.54
C SER A 185 6.13 -25.75 -3.01
N ILE A 186 5.01 -25.92 -3.71
CA ILE A 186 5.01 -25.92 -5.17
C ILE A 186 5.08 -24.46 -5.63
N SER A 187 6.27 -23.88 -5.69
CA SER A 187 6.50 -22.56 -6.30
C SER A 187 6.25 -22.64 -7.81
N ARG A 188 5.03 -22.31 -8.26
CA ARG A 188 4.64 -22.46 -9.67
C ARG A 188 4.76 -21.14 -10.44
N VAL A 189 5.45 -21.27 -11.57
CA VAL A 189 5.47 -20.43 -12.78
C VAL A 189 6.26 -19.12 -12.71
N LYS A 190 7.52 -19.15 -13.17
CA LYS A 190 8.01 -18.04 -14.02
C LYS A 190 7.33 -18.22 -15.37
N ARG A 191 6.53 -17.25 -15.82
CA ARG A 191 5.94 -17.31 -17.15
C ARG A 191 7.08 -17.26 -18.16
N GLY A 192 7.16 -18.24 -19.03
CA GLY A 192 8.08 -18.26 -20.16
C GLY A 192 7.36 -17.88 -21.45
N LEU A 193 8.13 -17.60 -22.50
CA LEU A 193 7.63 -17.10 -23.78
C LEU A 193 6.68 -18.10 -24.44
N PHE A 194 7.03 -19.40 -24.41
CA PHE A 194 6.24 -20.47 -25.04
C PHE A 194 5.57 -21.43 -24.06
N LYS A 195 5.99 -21.44 -22.78
CA LYS A 195 5.41 -22.29 -21.73
C LYS A 195 5.63 -21.69 -20.35
N SER A 196 4.79 -22.06 -19.40
CA SER A 196 5.06 -21.80 -17.98
C SER A 196 6.26 -22.63 -17.51
N ILE A 197 7.25 -21.99 -16.87
CA ILE A 197 8.43 -22.64 -16.30
C ILE A 197 8.24 -22.79 -14.79
N LYS A 198 8.29 -24.03 -14.27
CA LYS A 198 8.25 -24.25 -12.82
C LYS A 198 9.59 -23.84 -12.22
N ASP A 199 9.56 -23.15 -11.10
CA ASP A 199 10.77 -22.87 -10.32
C ASP A 199 11.08 -24.13 -9.50
N VAL A 200 12.02 -24.95 -9.99
CA VAL A 200 12.38 -26.25 -9.37
C VAL A 200 13.48 -26.08 -8.32
N HIS A 201 14.04 -24.87 -8.19
CA HIS A 201 15.21 -24.62 -7.33
C HIS A 201 14.85 -23.97 -5.99
N CYS A 202 13.58 -23.62 -5.77
CA CYS A 202 13.12 -23.10 -4.49
C CYS A 202 12.74 -24.25 -3.54
N GLU A 203 13.53 -24.50 -2.50
CA GLU A 203 13.29 -25.57 -1.52
C GLU A 203 12.43 -25.15 -0.31
N LYS A 204 11.76 -23.98 -0.37
CA LYS A 204 11.02 -23.44 0.77
C LYS A 204 9.77 -24.26 1.09
N SER A 205 9.55 -24.55 2.38
CA SER A 205 8.31 -25.11 2.91
C SER A 205 7.17 -24.08 2.90
N ASN A 206 5.94 -24.51 3.15
CA ASN A 206 4.81 -23.58 3.27
C ASN A 206 4.95 -22.66 4.50
N LEU A 207 5.54 -23.15 5.59
CA LEU A 207 5.86 -22.36 6.79
C LEU A 207 6.93 -21.29 6.51
N ASP A 208 7.93 -21.59 5.67
CA ASP A 208 8.96 -20.61 5.27
C ASP A 208 8.35 -19.40 4.54
N TYR A 209 7.24 -19.56 3.82
CA TYR A 209 6.55 -18.45 3.19
C TYR A 209 5.82 -17.56 4.20
N LEU A 210 5.24 -18.14 5.25
CA LEU A 210 4.65 -17.36 6.35
C LEU A 210 5.74 -16.56 7.07
N ASP A 211 6.86 -17.20 7.40
CA ASP A 211 8.00 -16.54 8.05
C ASP A 211 8.60 -15.43 7.18
N PHE A 212 8.68 -15.65 5.86
CA PHE A 212 9.11 -14.63 4.91
C PHE A 212 8.19 -13.40 4.92
N TRP A 213 6.88 -13.59 4.84
CA TRP A 213 5.92 -12.49 4.82
C TRP A 213 5.94 -11.72 6.14
N MET A 214 5.98 -12.42 7.27
CA MET A 214 6.12 -11.80 8.59
C MET A 214 7.43 -11.03 8.73
N SER A 215 8.55 -11.60 8.27
CA SER A 215 9.85 -10.91 8.28
C SER A 215 9.82 -9.65 7.42
N SER A 216 9.10 -9.68 6.28
CA SER A 216 8.96 -8.53 5.39
C SER A 216 8.16 -7.40 6.04
N VAL A 217 7.01 -7.71 6.65
CA VAL A 217 6.20 -6.74 7.40
C VAL A 217 6.98 -6.21 8.61
N SER A 218 7.62 -7.10 9.37
CA SER A 218 8.41 -6.71 10.54
C SER A 218 9.60 -5.82 10.21
N SER A 219 10.15 -5.91 9.00
CA SER A 219 11.25 -5.03 8.56
C SER A 219 10.82 -3.58 8.37
N LEU A 220 9.51 -3.32 8.28
CA LEU A 220 8.96 -1.98 8.24
C LEU A 220 9.03 -1.30 9.60
N ALA A 221 9.13 -2.02 10.71
CA ALA A 221 9.18 -1.41 12.04
C ALA A 221 10.36 -0.41 12.16
N PRO A 222 10.18 0.75 12.81
CA PRO A 222 11.26 1.72 12.98
C PRO A 222 12.45 1.09 13.72
N ASN A 223 13.65 1.24 13.16
CA ASN A 223 14.88 0.91 13.87
C ASN A 223 14.95 1.80 15.12
N SER A 224 15.12 1.19 16.29
CA SER A 224 15.11 1.86 17.60
C SER A 224 16.30 2.81 17.85
N GLU A 225 16.93 3.34 16.82
CA GLU A 225 18.07 4.25 16.96
C GLU A 225 17.58 5.70 17.01
N LYS A 226 17.32 6.12 18.26
CA LYS A 226 17.04 7.48 18.76
C LYS A 226 15.57 7.96 18.61
N PRO A 227 14.75 7.79 19.67
CA PRO A 227 13.55 8.61 19.80
C PRO A 227 13.99 10.06 20.01
N HIS A 228 13.68 10.93 19.05
CA HIS A 228 13.57 12.36 19.37
C HIS A 228 12.45 12.50 20.39
N GLU A 229 12.80 12.94 21.60
CA GLU A 229 11.88 13.18 22.70
C GLU A 229 10.79 14.18 22.26
N THR A 230 9.58 13.67 22.03
CA THR A 230 8.36 14.47 22.14
C THR A 230 7.58 13.92 23.33
N PRO A 231 7.35 14.73 24.37
CA PRO A 231 6.71 14.27 25.59
C PRO A 231 5.19 14.37 25.43
N SER A 232 4.57 13.35 24.82
CA SER A 232 3.15 13.07 25.06
C SER A 232 2.73 11.74 24.44
N THR A 233 2.44 10.77 25.31
CA THR A 233 1.26 9.88 25.32
C THR A 233 1.65 8.43 25.59
N SER A 234 0.99 7.85 26.59
CA SER A 234 0.94 6.44 26.98
C SER A 234 0.40 5.55 25.84
N MET A 235 1.13 5.45 24.73
CA MET A 235 0.78 4.59 23.61
C MET A 235 1.31 3.18 23.87
N GLN A 236 0.49 2.15 23.64
CA GLN A 236 0.96 0.76 23.72
C GLN A 236 2.01 0.53 22.63
N PRO A 237 3.22 0.02 22.98
CA PRO A 237 4.30 -0.22 22.01
C PRO A 237 3.92 -1.15 20.84
N GLU A 238 2.90 -2.00 21.03
CA GLU A 238 2.37 -2.95 20.03
C GLU A 238 1.74 -2.24 18.82
N LEU A 239 1.20 -1.03 18.98
CA LEU A 239 0.53 -0.27 17.92
C LEU A 239 1.47 0.65 17.13
N LEU A 240 2.77 0.64 17.44
CA LEU A 240 3.82 1.33 16.66
C LEU A 240 4.36 0.48 15.51
N GLN A 241 3.98 -0.80 15.46
CA GLN A 241 4.35 -1.73 14.40
C GLN A 241 3.12 -2.07 13.55
N PRO A 242 3.29 -2.46 12.27
CA PRO A 242 2.15 -2.77 11.43
C PRO A 242 1.43 -4.03 11.97
N PRO A 243 0.13 -3.95 12.30
CA PRO A 243 -0.58 -5.10 12.84
C PRO A 243 -0.80 -6.16 11.77
N VAL A 244 -0.63 -7.42 12.16
CA VAL A 244 -0.90 -8.58 11.33
C VAL A 244 -1.99 -9.43 11.95
N ILE A 245 -2.99 -9.80 11.16
CA ILE A 245 -4.02 -10.77 11.51
C ILE A 245 -3.80 -12.01 10.63
N LEU A 246 -3.69 -13.17 11.25
CA LEU A 246 -3.48 -14.42 10.54
C LEU A 246 -4.84 -14.99 10.10
N VAL A 247 -4.99 -15.34 8.83
CA VAL A 247 -6.25 -15.87 8.31
C VAL A 247 -6.01 -17.21 7.64
N PHE A 248 -6.65 -18.24 8.18
CA PHE A 248 -6.54 -19.62 7.74
C PHE A 248 -7.75 -19.97 6.88
N THR A 249 -7.57 -20.03 5.56
CA THR A 249 -8.64 -20.35 4.62
C THR A 249 -8.71 -21.84 4.31
N HIS A 250 -9.72 -22.25 3.54
CA HIS A 250 -9.98 -23.66 3.16
C HIS A 250 -10.33 -24.53 4.38
N ALA A 251 -11.01 -23.93 5.36
CA ALA A 251 -11.49 -24.65 6.54
C ALA A 251 -12.52 -25.76 6.21
N ASP A 252 -13.12 -25.72 5.01
CA ASP A 252 -13.98 -26.78 4.48
C ASP A 252 -13.21 -28.07 4.14
N LYS A 253 -11.91 -27.95 3.80
CA LYS A 253 -11.05 -29.07 3.37
C LYS A 253 -9.63 -28.95 3.95
N PRO A 254 -9.48 -29.07 5.27
CA PRO A 254 -8.18 -29.03 5.93
C PRO A 254 -7.30 -30.23 5.55
N TYR A 255 -5.99 -30.06 5.69
CA TYR A 255 -4.99 -31.08 5.33
C TYR A 255 -5.26 -32.39 6.07
N LYS A 256 -5.34 -33.49 5.31
CA LYS A 256 -5.68 -34.84 5.81
C LYS A 256 -7.00 -34.94 6.61
N GLY A 257 -7.90 -33.97 6.45
CA GLY A 257 -9.16 -33.94 7.20
C GLY A 257 -8.99 -33.71 8.69
N ALA A 258 -7.87 -33.11 9.12
CA ALA A 258 -7.65 -32.71 10.52
C ALA A 258 -8.61 -31.59 10.93
N ASP A 259 -8.74 -31.34 12.23
CA ASP A 259 -9.53 -30.20 12.70
C ASP A 259 -8.86 -28.87 12.29
N PRO A 260 -9.58 -27.94 11.66
CA PRO A 260 -9.00 -26.70 11.15
C PRO A 260 -8.54 -25.74 12.25
N GLU A 261 -9.19 -25.74 13.43
CA GLU A 261 -8.81 -24.90 14.57
C GLU A 261 -7.54 -25.43 15.24
N GLU A 262 -7.40 -26.77 15.36
CA GLU A 262 -6.17 -27.39 15.86
C GLU A 262 -4.96 -27.07 14.96
N LEU A 263 -5.11 -27.22 13.64
CA LEU A 263 -4.05 -26.87 12.68
C LEU A 263 -3.68 -25.38 12.74
N ALA A 264 -4.69 -24.51 12.79
CA ALA A 264 -4.49 -23.07 12.90
C ALA A 264 -3.74 -22.71 14.18
N SER A 265 -4.13 -23.30 15.31
CA SER A 265 -3.51 -23.08 16.62
C SER A 265 -2.04 -23.51 16.67
N GLU A 266 -1.70 -24.65 16.04
CA GLU A 266 -0.32 -25.12 15.94
C GLU A 266 0.56 -24.13 15.16
N ILE A 267 0.10 -23.72 13.97
CA ILE A 267 0.84 -22.78 13.11
C ILE A 267 0.96 -21.42 13.80
N PHE A 268 -0.12 -20.91 14.39
CA PHE A 268 -0.12 -19.65 15.14
C PHE A 268 0.87 -19.71 16.30
N GLY A 269 0.84 -20.78 17.10
CA GLY A 269 1.78 -20.98 18.21
C GLY A 269 3.25 -21.04 17.78
N ASN A 270 3.54 -21.56 16.59
CA ASN A 270 4.88 -21.57 16.01
C ASN A 270 5.34 -20.16 15.60
N LEU A 271 4.47 -19.37 14.97
CA LEU A 271 4.78 -18.00 14.55
C LEU A 271 4.88 -17.02 15.73
N GLN A 272 4.06 -17.18 16.77
CA GLN A 272 4.08 -16.34 17.98
C GLN A 272 5.40 -16.42 18.74
N ARG A 273 6.13 -17.55 18.66
CA ARG A 273 7.44 -17.71 19.31
C ARG A 273 8.58 -16.99 18.59
N LYS A 274 8.33 -16.42 17.41
CA LYS A 274 9.34 -15.72 16.60
C LYS A 274 9.50 -14.27 17.06
N SER A 275 10.56 -13.60 16.62
CA SER A 275 10.85 -12.22 17.03
C SER A 275 9.76 -11.22 16.65
N TYR A 276 9.04 -11.49 15.56
CA TYR A 276 7.93 -10.68 15.07
C TYR A 276 6.57 -11.08 15.68
N GLY A 277 6.51 -12.10 16.55
CA GLY A 277 5.25 -12.70 17.03
C GLY A 277 4.30 -11.67 17.64
N LYS A 278 4.84 -10.66 18.33
CA LYS A 278 4.07 -9.54 18.93
C LYS A 278 3.27 -8.69 17.93
N GLN A 279 3.60 -8.75 16.63
CA GLN A 279 2.84 -8.06 15.58
C GLN A 279 1.59 -8.84 15.16
N ILE A 280 1.56 -10.16 15.42
CA ILE A 280 0.43 -11.01 15.09
C ILE A 280 -0.59 -10.88 16.22
N LEU A 281 -1.72 -10.23 15.93
CA LEU A 281 -2.75 -9.90 16.92
C LEU A 281 -3.59 -11.13 17.28
N ASP A 282 -4.10 -11.82 16.27
CA ASP A 282 -4.98 -12.98 16.42
C ASP A 282 -4.99 -13.84 15.14
N PHE A 283 -5.71 -14.96 15.17
CA PHE A 283 -5.99 -15.77 14.00
C PHE A 283 -7.48 -16.07 13.79
N PHE A 284 -7.88 -16.26 12.53
CA PHE A 284 -9.25 -16.61 12.16
C PHE A 284 -9.27 -17.74 11.15
N VAL A 285 -10.10 -18.75 11.42
CA VAL A 285 -10.36 -19.87 10.52
C VAL A 285 -11.57 -19.55 9.65
N VAL A 286 -11.41 -19.62 8.33
CA VAL A 286 -12.37 -19.14 7.35
C VAL A 286 -12.68 -20.18 6.27
N ASP A 287 -13.96 -20.44 6.10
CA ASP A 287 -14.54 -21.14 4.95
C ASP A 287 -15.10 -20.13 3.96
N ASN A 288 -14.31 -19.79 2.94
CA ASN A 288 -14.71 -18.85 1.89
C ASN A 288 -15.81 -19.42 0.97
N THR A 289 -16.09 -20.73 0.99
CA THR A 289 -17.13 -21.34 0.12
C THR A 289 -18.53 -20.91 0.52
N LYS A 290 -18.70 -20.41 1.75
CA LYS A 290 -19.94 -19.85 2.28
C LYS A 290 -20.18 -18.39 1.88
N SER A 291 -19.24 -17.76 1.18
CA SER A 291 -19.35 -16.35 0.77
C SER A 291 -20.55 -16.10 -0.14
N GLY A 292 -21.30 -15.03 0.14
CA GLY A 292 -22.53 -14.68 -0.59
C GLY A 292 -23.72 -15.61 -0.32
N SER A 293 -23.59 -16.60 0.58
CA SER A 293 -24.69 -17.50 0.95
C SER A 293 -25.54 -16.93 2.09
N ASN A 294 -26.73 -17.51 2.31
CA ASN A 294 -27.62 -17.13 3.42
C ASN A 294 -27.03 -17.39 4.81
N LYS A 295 -26.01 -18.24 4.91
CA LYS A 295 -25.32 -18.55 6.18
C LYS A 295 -23.85 -18.18 6.05
N GLU A 296 -23.56 -16.94 6.40
CA GLU A 296 -22.20 -16.42 6.39
C GLU A 296 -21.27 -17.22 7.34
N CYS A 297 -19.99 -17.29 6.97
CA CYS A 297 -18.96 -17.92 7.78
C CYS A 297 -18.69 -17.09 9.05
N GLU A 298 -18.84 -17.70 10.24
CA GLU A 298 -18.60 -17.03 11.53
C GLU A 298 -17.20 -16.44 11.62
N GLY A 299 -16.18 -17.13 11.09
CA GLY A 299 -14.81 -16.63 11.04
C GLY A 299 -14.66 -15.32 10.24
N VAL A 300 -15.46 -15.11 9.19
CA VAL A 300 -15.45 -13.86 8.41
C VAL A 300 -16.11 -12.73 9.20
N ILE A 301 -17.21 -13.01 9.90
CA ILE A 301 -17.89 -12.04 10.77
C ILE A 301 -16.95 -11.57 11.87
N CYS A 302 -16.30 -12.50 12.57
CA CYS A 302 -15.32 -12.19 13.61
C CYS A 302 -14.11 -11.42 13.05
N LEU A 303 -13.61 -11.81 11.88
CA LEU A 303 -12.51 -11.13 11.21
C LEU A 303 -12.86 -9.67 10.86
N ARG A 304 -14.06 -9.38 10.36
CA ARG A 304 -14.50 -8.01 10.07
C ARG A 304 -14.49 -7.14 11.32
N LYS A 305 -14.98 -7.69 12.44
CA LYS A 305 -14.96 -7.03 13.74
C LYS A 305 -13.53 -6.74 14.19
N GLU A 306 -12.62 -7.72 14.12
CA GLU A 306 -11.23 -7.51 14.54
C GLU A 306 -10.49 -6.49 13.66
N VAL A 307 -10.74 -6.48 12.35
CA VAL A 307 -10.19 -5.45 11.45
C VAL A 307 -10.70 -4.07 11.82
N LEU A 308 -12.00 -3.92 12.12
CA LEU A 308 -12.59 -2.64 12.55
C LEU A 308 -12.00 -2.18 13.89
N ASP A 309 -11.94 -3.07 14.88
CA ASP A 309 -11.40 -2.78 16.20
C ASP A 309 -9.91 -2.44 16.13
N THR A 310 -9.14 -3.14 15.28
CA THR A 310 -7.74 -2.80 14.99
C THR A 310 -7.63 -1.43 14.35
N ALA A 311 -8.45 -1.13 13.34
CA ALA A 311 -8.42 0.17 12.67
C ALA A 311 -8.72 1.32 13.64
N LYS A 312 -9.71 1.16 14.54
CA LYS A 312 -10.05 2.14 15.60
C LYS A 312 -8.89 2.40 16.58
N ARG A 313 -7.96 1.44 16.74
CA ARG A 313 -6.79 1.57 17.62
C ARG A 313 -5.57 2.21 16.95
N LEU A 314 -5.50 2.26 15.62
CA LEU A 314 -4.33 2.76 14.90
C LEU A 314 -4.06 4.25 15.21
N PRO A 315 -2.80 4.65 15.47
CA PRO A 315 -2.46 6.04 15.83
C PRO A 315 -2.89 7.05 14.76
N GLN A 316 -2.70 6.70 13.49
CA GLN A 316 -3.03 7.53 12.32
C GLN A 316 -4.51 7.94 12.24
N LEU A 317 -5.43 7.15 12.82
CA LEU A 317 -6.86 7.52 12.84
C LEU A 317 -7.14 8.70 13.78
N LYS A 318 -6.23 8.98 14.73
CA LYS A 318 -6.33 10.09 15.68
C LYS A 318 -5.67 11.37 15.16
N GLU A 319 -4.99 11.30 14.01
CA GLU A 319 -4.31 12.45 13.44
C GLU A 319 -5.30 13.41 12.78
N VAL A 320 -5.14 14.70 13.07
CA VAL A 320 -5.96 15.74 12.47
C VAL A 320 -5.30 16.19 11.17
N ILE A 321 -5.92 15.84 10.04
CA ILE A 321 -5.44 16.24 8.72
C ILE A 321 -6.10 17.54 8.24
N PRO A 322 -5.36 18.49 7.65
CA PRO A 322 -5.93 19.68 7.02
C PRO A 322 -6.88 19.38 5.86
N ILE A 323 -8.05 20.03 5.83
CA ILE A 323 -9.06 19.90 4.75
C ILE A 323 -8.45 20.17 3.36
N LYS A 324 -7.47 21.08 3.25
CA LYS A 324 -6.77 21.38 1.99
C LYS A 324 -6.02 20.18 1.41
N TRP A 325 -5.59 19.22 2.24
CA TRP A 325 -4.92 18.00 1.79
C TRP A 325 -5.92 17.03 1.16
N LEU A 326 -7.12 16.92 1.75
CA LEU A 326 -8.21 16.14 1.16
C LEU A 326 -8.69 16.74 -0.18
N ARG A 327 -8.62 18.06 -0.36
CA ARG A 327 -8.88 18.69 -1.67
C ARG A 327 -7.85 18.27 -2.72
N PHE A 328 -6.58 18.17 -2.32
CA PHE A 328 -5.52 17.71 -3.21
C PHE A 328 -5.72 16.25 -3.59
N GLU A 329 -6.07 15.39 -2.64
CA GLU A 329 -6.42 14.00 -2.90
C GLU A 329 -7.58 13.87 -3.93
N LYS A 330 -8.62 14.70 -3.79
CA LYS A 330 -9.71 14.78 -4.77
C LYS A 330 -9.20 15.19 -6.16
N ALA A 331 -8.40 16.25 -6.24
CA ALA A 331 -7.85 16.74 -7.51
C ALA A 331 -6.93 15.70 -8.19
N VAL A 332 -6.15 14.93 -7.41
CA VAL A 332 -5.36 13.80 -7.90
C VAL A 332 -6.25 12.72 -8.49
N ARG A 333 -7.35 12.34 -7.80
CA ARG A 333 -8.29 11.34 -8.30
C ARG A 333 -8.94 11.77 -9.61
N GLU A 334 -9.41 13.02 -9.68
CA GLU A 334 -9.95 13.59 -10.92
C GLU A 334 -8.89 13.55 -12.03
N THR A 335 -7.63 13.86 -11.74
CA THR A 335 -6.53 13.78 -12.72
C THR A 335 -6.33 12.35 -13.25
N VAL A 336 -6.43 11.35 -12.37
CA VAL A 336 -6.37 9.92 -12.76
C VAL A 336 -7.58 9.50 -13.60
N GLU A 337 -8.78 9.98 -13.26
CA GLU A 337 -10.02 9.73 -14.03
C GLU A 337 -9.94 10.33 -15.44
N HIS A 338 -9.24 11.45 -15.61
CA HIS A 338 -8.96 12.04 -16.93
C HIS A 338 -7.85 11.32 -17.72
N GLY A 339 -7.28 10.25 -17.16
CA GLY A 339 -6.35 9.34 -17.83
C GLY A 339 -4.90 9.45 -17.38
N SER A 340 -4.53 10.48 -16.63
CA SER A 340 -3.12 10.71 -16.25
C SER A 340 -2.67 9.78 -15.13
N LYS A 341 -1.58 9.05 -15.37
CA LYS A 341 -1.05 8.05 -14.42
C LYS A 341 0.01 8.60 -13.47
N TRP A 342 0.56 9.76 -13.82
CA TRP A 342 1.64 10.44 -13.14
C TRP A 342 1.61 11.92 -13.55
N ILE A 343 2.30 12.77 -12.79
CA ILE A 343 2.54 14.18 -13.12
C ILE A 343 3.93 14.59 -12.67
N TYR A 344 4.45 15.68 -13.23
CA TYR A 344 5.66 16.29 -12.69
C TYR A 344 5.37 16.94 -11.32
N VAL A 345 6.37 16.98 -10.45
CA VAL A 345 6.25 17.57 -9.11
C VAL A 345 5.86 19.05 -9.18
N GLU A 346 6.28 19.76 -10.23
CA GLU A 346 5.90 21.15 -10.51
C GLU A 346 4.41 21.29 -10.80
N ASP A 347 3.81 20.33 -11.51
CA ASP A 347 2.38 20.29 -11.78
C ASP A 347 1.60 19.96 -10.50
N ALA A 348 2.13 19.02 -9.69
CA ALA A 348 1.58 18.74 -8.36
C ALA A 348 1.61 19.98 -7.46
N LYS A 349 2.72 20.74 -7.45
CA LYS A 349 2.84 22.01 -6.72
C LYS A 349 1.84 23.05 -7.23
N ARG A 350 1.63 23.12 -8.55
CA ARG A 350 0.63 24.02 -9.15
C ARG A 350 -0.79 23.68 -8.70
N ILE A 351 -1.18 22.40 -8.75
CA ILE A 351 -2.48 21.93 -8.23
C ILE A 351 -2.62 22.26 -6.74
N ALA A 352 -1.58 21.98 -5.94
CA ALA A 352 -1.58 22.26 -4.51
C ALA A 352 -1.77 23.74 -4.21
N LEU A 353 -1.11 24.63 -4.96
CA LEU A 353 -1.22 26.07 -4.78
C LEU A 353 -2.56 26.63 -5.28
N GLU A 354 -2.88 26.38 -6.55
CA GLU A 354 -3.97 27.05 -7.27
C GLU A 354 -5.35 26.48 -6.90
N VAL A 355 -5.47 25.16 -6.77
CA VAL A 355 -6.73 24.47 -6.47
C VAL A 355 -6.95 24.32 -4.96
N CYS A 356 -5.88 23.98 -4.23
CA CYS A 356 -6.01 23.56 -2.83
C CYS A 356 -5.64 24.65 -1.82
N GLY A 357 -4.92 25.70 -2.24
CA GLY A 357 -4.45 26.78 -1.36
C GLY A 357 -3.32 26.35 -0.41
N ILE A 358 -2.48 25.40 -0.83
CA ILE A 358 -1.28 24.96 -0.12
C ILE A 358 -0.10 25.78 -0.65
N SER A 359 0.33 26.78 0.12
CA SER A 359 1.24 27.82 -0.37
C SER A 359 2.70 27.67 0.07
N THR A 360 2.98 26.77 1.02
CA THR A 360 4.33 26.58 1.57
C THR A 360 4.88 25.21 1.18
N GLU A 361 6.16 25.14 0.84
CA GLU A 361 6.86 23.90 0.50
C GLU A 361 6.72 22.83 1.60
N GLU A 362 6.89 23.20 2.87
CA GLU A 362 6.77 22.29 4.01
C GLU A 362 5.39 21.59 4.06
N GLN A 363 4.30 22.34 3.85
CA GLN A 363 2.95 21.78 3.82
C GLN A 363 2.72 20.88 2.60
N PHE A 364 3.33 21.21 1.46
CA PHE A 364 3.25 20.40 0.25
C PHE A 364 3.97 19.07 0.46
N LEU A 365 5.22 19.09 0.93
CA LEU A 365 6.01 17.88 1.20
C LEU A 365 5.37 17.00 2.28
N THR A 366 4.89 17.61 3.38
CA THR A 366 4.21 16.86 4.45
C THR A 366 2.95 16.15 3.94
N MET A 367 2.15 16.84 3.12
CA MET A 367 0.98 16.24 2.49
C MET A 367 1.37 15.12 1.52
N LEU A 368 2.38 15.35 0.68
CA LEU A 368 2.82 14.38 -0.32
C LEU A 368 3.33 13.10 0.35
N ASN A 369 4.09 13.23 1.44
CA ASN A 369 4.56 12.12 2.26
C ASN A 369 3.41 11.37 2.94
N LEU A 370 2.40 12.09 3.46
CA LEU A 370 1.21 11.44 4.01
C LEU A 370 0.49 10.58 2.95
N LEU A 371 0.23 11.14 1.76
CA LEU A 371 -0.45 10.44 0.68
C LEU A 371 0.40 9.29 0.11
N HIS A 372 1.73 9.45 0.12
CA HIS A 372 2.67 8.37 -0.17
C HIS A 372 2.56 7.23 0.83
N ASP A 373 2.60 7.52 2.13
CA ASP A 373 2.51 6.51 3.21
C ASP A 373 1.18 5.75 3.18
N GLN A 374 0.09 6.43 2.79
CA GLN A 374 -1.23 5.84 2.57
C GLN A 374 -1.34 5.05 1.25
N ARG A 375 -0.32 5.13 0.38
CA ARG A 375 -0.29 4.54 -0.96
C ARG A 375 -1.42 5.03 -1.87
N ILE A 376 -1.90 6.25 -1.65
CA ILE A 376 -2.83 6.93 -2.58
C ILE A 376 -2.06 7.36 -3.84
N LEU A 377 -0.83 7.83 -3.64
CA LEU A 377 0.15 8.14 -4.69
C LEU A 377 1.51 7.58 -4.28
N ILE A 378 2.49 7.66 -5.18
CA ILE A 378 3.88 7.29 -4.88
C ILE A 378 4.81 8.40 -5.36
N HIS A 379 5.67 8.91 -4.47
CA HIS A 379 6.71 9.89 -4.74
C HIS A 379 7.99 9.46 -4.02
N PHE A 380 9.15 9.81 -4.57
CA PHE A 380 10.46 9.43 -4.04
C PHE A 380 11.37 10.67 -3.96
N ASP A 381 11.45 11.29 -2.79
CA ASP A 381 12.18 12.54 -2.54
C ASP A 381 13.70 12.36 -2.35
N ASP A 382 14.15 11.13 -2.12
CA ASP A 382 15.55 10.77 -1.85
C ASP A 382 16.38 10.50 -3.12
N THR A 383 15.82 10.71 -4.33
CA THR A 383 16.54 10.47 -5.59
C THR A 383 16.23 11.58 -6.60
N PRO A 384 17.20 12.40 -7.02
CA PRO A 384 16.97 13.59 -7.85
C PRO A 384 16.20 13.34 -9.16
N GLU A 385 16.40 12.17 -9.77
CA GLU A 385 15.71 11.78 -11.00
C GLU A 385 14.24 11.42 -10.76
N LEU A 386 13.94 10.86 -9.58
CA LEU A 386 12.60 10.39 -9.22
C LEU A 386 11.78 11.43 -8.47
N ASP A 387 12.45 12.36 -7.76
CA ASP A 387 11.83 13.45 -7.01
C ASP A 387 10.97 14.36 -7.90
N LYS A 388 11.30 14.40 -9.20
CA LYS A 388 10.56 15.17 -10.21
C LYS A 388 9.21 14.57 -10.58
N ILE A 389 8.92 13.32 -10.20
CA ILE A 389 7.77 12.57 -10.69
C ILE A 389 6.89 12.13 -9.52
N VAL A 390 5.61 12.47 -9.60
CA VAL A 390 4.57 11.99 -8.70
C VAL A 390 3.72 10.97 -9.44
N ILE A 391 3.77 9.72 -9.01
CA ILE A 391 2.96 8.63 -9.55
C ILE A 391 1.57 8.72 -8.92
N LEU A 392 0.55 9.00 -9.72
CA LEU A 392 -0.82 9.19 -9.26
C LEU A 392 -1.62 7.87 -9.24
N ASP A 393 -1.22 6.91 -10.07
CA ASP A 393 -1.84 5.59 -10.16
C ASP A 393 -0.83 4.50 -9.74
N PRO A 394 -0.85 4.06 -8.47
CA PRO A 394 0.02 2.98 -8.00
C PRO A 394 -0.19 1.66 -8.75
N GLN A 395 -1.40 1.37 -9.24
CA GLN A 395 -1.69 0.16 -10.02
C GLN A 395 -0.95 0.19 -11.36
N TRP A 396 -0.90 1.34 -12.00
CA TRP A 396 -0.11 1.54 -13.21
C TRP A 396 1.38 1.23 -12.97
N LEU A 397 1.95 1.69 -11.86
CA LEU A 397 3.34 1.42 -11.54
C LEU A 397 3.60 -0.08 -11.27
N VAL A 398 2.67 -0.76 -10.60
CA VAL A 398 2.72 -2.23 -10.45
C VAL A 398 2.77 -2.89 -11.83
N ASP A 399 1.92 -2.48 -12.76
CA ASP A 399 1.88 -3.06 -14.09
C ASP A 399 3.14 -2.77 -14.90
N VAL A 400 3.74 -1.58 -14.77
CA VAL A 400 5.05 -1.24 -15.35
C VAL A 400 6.13 -2.23 -14.90
N PHE A 401 6.29 -2.44 -13.59
CA PHE A 401 7.30 -3.37 -13.07
C PHE A 401 7.01 -4.81 -13.46
N LYS A 402 5.75 -5.21 -13.39
CA LYS A 402 5.26 -6.55 -13.78
C LYS A 402 5.62 -6.89 -15.22
N LYS A 403 5.60 -5.94 -16.15
CA LYS A 403 6.00 -6.17 -17.55
C LYS A 403 7.47 -6.57 -17.68
N VAL A 404 8.35 -6.03 -16.85
CA VAL A 404 9.80 -6.27 -16.94
C VAL A 404 10.22 -7.52 -16.17
N ILE A 405 9.70 -7.69 -14.96
CA ILE A 405 10.09 -8.81 -14.09
C ILE A 405 9.38 -10.12 -14.45
N THR A 406 8.50 -10.11 -15.46
CA THR A 406 7.83 -11.31 -15.97
C THR A 406 7.82 -11.35 -17.49
N ILE A 407 7.76 -12.56 -18.07
CA ILE A 407 7.58 -12.69 -19.53
C ILE A 407 6.10 -12.92 -19.84
N PRO A 408 5.47 -12.03 -20.63
CA PRO A 408 4.12 -12.28 -21.13
C PRO A 408 4.14 -13.46 -22.12
N PRO A 409 3.07 -14.27 -22.17
CA PRO A 409 2.96 -15.35 -23.16
C PRO A 409 3.15 -14.81 -24.59
N PHE A 410 3.82 -15.58 -25.44
CA PHE A 410 4.05 -15.20 -26.84
C PHE A 410 2.73 -14.90 -27.55
N LYS A 411 2.62 -13.70 -28.13
CA LYS A 411 1.54 -13.32 -29.05
C LYS A 411 2.12 -13.22 -30.47
N LYS A 412 1.36 -13.65 -31.49
CA LYS A 412 1.78 -13.60 -32.90
C LYS A 412 2.20 -12.20 -33.36
N SER A 413 1.68 -11.14 -32.72
CA SER A 413 2.04 -9.74 -32.95
C SER A 413 3.44 -9.35 -32.47
N LYS A 414 4.12 -10.18 -31.66
CA LYS A 414 5.45 -9.91 -31.07
C LYS A 414 6.61 -10.53 -31.87
N ARG A 415 6.49 -10.64 -33.19
CA ARG A 415 7.53 -11.27 -34.03
C ARG A 415 8.82 -10.45 -34.09
N GLU A 416 8.72 -9.13 -34.04
CA GLU A 416 9.83 -8.20 -34.32
C GLU A 416 10.93 -8.20 -33.24
N HIS A 417 10.69 -8.81 -32.07
CA HIS A 417 11.65 -8.82 -30.96
C HIS A 417 11.88 -10.21 -30.35
N ARG A 418 11.66 -11.28 -31.13
CA ARG A 418 11.70 -12.67 -30.64
C ARG A 418 13.02 -13.03 -29.94
N GLU A 419 14.16 -12.61 -30.48
CA GLU A 419 15.47 -12.95 -29.91
C GLU A 419 15.74 -12.20 -28.61
N GLN A 420 15.28 -10.95 -28.50
CA GLN A 420 15.35 -10.17 -27.28
C GLN A 420 14.48 -10.79 -26.17
N TRP A 421 13.29 -11.29 -26.51
CA TRP A 421 12.44 -12.02 -25.58
C TRP A 421 13.08 -13.31 -25.08
N LYS A 422 13.72 -14.09 -25.97
CA LYS A 422 14.47 -15.29 -25.56
C LYS A 422 15.67 -14.94 -24.68
N LYS A 423 16.38 -13.85 -25.00
CA LYS A 423 17.53 -13.38 -24.22
C LYS A 423 17.12 -13.00 -22.79
N LEU A 424 15.97 -12.35 -22.63
CA LEU A 424 15.39 -12.07 -21.31
C LEU A 424 14.97 -13.37 -20.59
N GLU A 425 14.35 -14.32 -21.29
CA GLU A 425 13.92 -15.62 -20.73
C GLU A 425 15.07 -16.48 -20.24
N GLU A 426 16.09 -16.66 -21.07
CA GLU A 426 17.15 -17.63 -20.86
C GLU A 426 18.28 -17.07 -20.00
N LYS A 427 18.58 -15.77 -20.15
CA LYS A 427 19.76 -15.12 -19.55
C LYS A 427 19.40 -14.04 -18.54
N GLY A 428 18.13 -13.64 -18.44
CA GLY A 428 17.73 -12.49 -17.64
C GLY A 428 18.29 -11.16 -18.13
N ILE A 429 18.67 -11.06 -19.42
CA ILE A 429 19.22 -9.83 -20.00
C ILE A 429 18.13 -9.16 -20.86
N LEU A 430 17.80 -7.92 -20.51
CA LEU A 430 16.82 -7.06 -21.14
C LEU A 430 17.52 -6.02 -22.02
N GLU A 431 17.13 -5.91 -23.29
CA GLU A 431 17.62 -4.83 -24.16
C GLU A 431 16.72 -3.59 -24.03
N LYS A 432 17.30 -2.39 -23.96
CA LYS A 432 16.57 -1.12 -23.77
C LYS A 432 15.45 -0.93 -24.80
N ARG A 433 15.69 -1.31 -26.07
CA ARG A 433 14.70 -1.24 -27.14
C ARG A 433 13.44 -2.08 -26.88
N LEU A 434 13.53 -3.14 -26.08
CA LEU A 434 12.39 -3.98 -25.72
C LEU A 434 11.46 -3.29 -24.71
N LEU A 435 11.99 -2.33 -23.92
CA LEU A 435 11.20 -1.59 -22.92
C LEU A 435 10.08 -0.79 -23.55
N LYS A 436 10.32 -0.24 -24.75
CA LYS A 436 9.30 0.46 -25.52
C LYS A 436 8.11 -0.46 -25.79
N ASP A 437 8.32 -1.60 -26.44
CA ASP A 437 7.23 -2.56 -26.70
C ASP A 437 6.56 -3.13 -25.44
N LEU A 438 7.32 -3.23 -24.35
CA LEU A 438 6.87 -3.74 -23.06
C LEU A 438 5.84 -2.81 -22.42
N TRP A 439 6.12 -1.51 -22.49
CA TRP A 439 5.35 -0.46 -21.82
C TRP A 439 4.45 0.33 -22.75
N ASP A 440 4.59 0.24 -24.07
CA ASP A 440 3.71 0.85 -25.06
C ASP A 440 2.21 0.68 -24.74
N PRO A 441 1.72 -0.52 -24.31
CA PRO A 441 0.30 -0.67 -23.94
C PRO A 441 -0.13 0.02 -22.64
N LEU A 442 0.83 0.51 -21.84
CA LEU A 442 0.62 1.19 -20.56
C LEU A 442 0.74 2.72 -20.68
N PHE A 443 1.25 3.22 -21.79
CA PHE A 443 1.31 4.65 -22.07
C PHE A 443 0.15 5.04 -22.99
N ASP A 444 -0.55 6.13 -22.65
CA ASP A 444 -1.47 6.74 -23.61
C ASP A 444 -0.66 7.50 -24.66
N THR A 445 -1.17 7.56 -25.89
CA THR A 445 -0.59 8.30 -27.03
C THR A 445 -0.37 9.80 -26.77
N ARG A 446 -0.93 10.32 -25.66
CA ARG A 446 -0.81 11.71 -25.22
C ARG A 446 0.36 11.96 -24.26
N GLU A 447 1.00 10.91 -23.74
CA GLU A 447 2.04 11.01 -22.70
C GLU A 447 3.39 10.50 -23.21
N ASN A 448 4.37 11.40 -23.34
CA ASN A 448 5.77 11.02 -23.50
C ASN A 448 6.38 10.82 -22.10
N PHE A 449 6.08 9.69 -21.45
CA PHE A 449 6.79 9.34 -20.23
C PHE A 449 8.27 9.08 -20.55
N ASP A 450 9.16 9.66 -19.76
CA ASP A 450 10.59 9.42 -19.89
C ASP A 450 10.95 7.98 -19.44
N VAL A 451 11.19 7.11 -20.42
CA VAL A 451 11.59 5.70 -20.21
C VAL A 451 12.80 5.60 -19.26
N ASP A 452 13.73 6.57 -19.31
CA ASP A 452 14.91 6.56 -18.45
C ASP A 452 14.55 6.79 -16.98
N SER A 453 13.52 7.58 -16.69
CA SER A 453 13.01 7.75 -15.33
C SER A 453 12.43 6.44 -14.75
N LEU A 454 11.75 5.61 -15.56
CA LEU A 454 11.31 4.28 -15.10
C LEU A 454 12.48 3.33 -14.87
N ILE A 455 13.49 3.37 -15.75
CA ILE A 455 14.70 2.55 -15.58
C ILE A 455 15.39 2.93 -14.28
N ASN A 456 15.61 4.22 -14.01
CA ASN A 456 16.21 4.71 -12.77
C ASN A 456 15.42 4.25 -11.54
N MET A 457 14.09 4.24 -11.62
CA MET A 457 13.23 3.73 -10.56
C MET A 457 13.47 2.23 -10.33
N MET A 458 13.49 1.44 -11.40
CA MET A 458 13.73 0.01 -11.32
C MET A 458 15.14 -0.33 -10.82
N GLU A 459 16.16 0.47 -11.17
CA GLU A 459 17.53 0.35 -10.66
C GLU A 459 17.59 0.61 -9.16
N LYS A 460 17.02 1.73 -8.71
CA LYS A 460 16.96 2.11 -7.29
C LYS A 460 16.36 1.00 -6.44
N PHE A 461 15.29 0.36 -6.92
CA PHE A 461 14.62 -0.71 -6.19
C PHE A 461 15.24 -2.10 -6.37
N GLY A 462 16.35 -2.18 -7.10
CA GLY A 462 17.09 -3.41 -7.35
C GLY A 462 16.28 -4.43 -8.14
N LEU A 463 15.49 -3.97 -9.10
CA LEU A 463 14.76 -4.80 -10.05
C LEU A 463 15.59 -5.09 -11.31
N LEU A 464 16.47 -4.16 -11.69
CA LEU A 464 17.42 -4.31 -12.80
C LEU A 464 18.72 -3.52 -12.55
N CYS A 465 19.77 -3.77 -13.34
CA CYS A 465 20.96 -2.90 -13.42
C CYS A 465 21.58 -2.89 -14.82
N PRO A 466 22.44 -1.93 -15.15
CA PRO A 466 23.18 -1.90 -16.40
C PRO A 466 24.01 -3.18 -16.64
N TRP A 467 23.83 -3.79 -17.81
CA TRP A 467 24.64 -4.89 -18.33
C TRP A 467 25.77 -4.32 -19.22
N PRO A 468 27.02 -4.83 -19.15
CA PRO A 468 28.12 -4.22 -19.87
C PRO A 468 27.90 -4.47 -21.37
N SER A 469 27.69 -3.41 -22.13
CA SER A 469 27.70 -3.44 -23.58
C SER A 469 29.09 -3.14 -24.11
N SER A 470 29.40 -3.64 -25.31
CA SER A 470 30.64 -3.32 -26.03
C SER A 470 30.67 -1.90 -26.61
N ASP A 471 29.55 -1.16 -26.53
CA ASP A 471 29.42 0.17 -27.14
C ASP A 471 29.85 1.29 -26.19
N GLU A 472 30.68 2.21 -26.70
CA GLU A 472 31.23 3.38 -25.99
C GLU A 472 30.23 4.54 -25.81
N SER A 473 28.98 4.41 -26.28
CA SER A 473 27.94 5.40 -26.03
C SER A 473 27.53 5.28 -24.56
N GLY A 474 27.88 6.25 -23.70
CA GLY A 474 27.75 6.20 -22.24
C GLY A 474 26.36 5.90 -21.61
N SER A 475 25.34 5.52 -22.38
CA SER A 475 24.06 4.97 -21.89
C SER A 475 24.00 3.45 -22.07
N PRO A 476 23.56 2.67 -21.07
CA PRO A 476 23.45 1.21 -21.20
C PRO A 476 22.43 0.83 -22.28
N SER A 477 22.82 -0.06 -23.19
CA SER A 477 21.89 -0.66 -24.17
C SER A 477 21.20 -1.91 -23.62
N GLU A 478 21.74 -2.50 -22.55
CA GLU A 478 21.29 -3.74 -21.95
C GLU A 478 21.24 -3.65 -20.42
N TYR A 479 20.35 -4.43 -19.81
CA TYR A 479 20.13 -4.49 -18.38
C TYR A 479 20.01 -5.94 -17.91
N LEU A 480 20.54 -6.25 -16.74
CA LEU A 480 20.29 -7.52 -16.05
C LEU A 480 19.04 -7.40 -15.19
N VAL A 481 18.13 -8.37 -15.32
CA VAL A 481 16.92 -8.53 -14.51
C VAL A 481 17.05 -9.81 -13.67
N PRO A 482 17.50 -9.73 -12.40
CA PRO A 482 17.87 -10.92 -11.64
C PRO A 482 16.69 -11.87 -11.37
N SER A 483 15.47 -11.35 -11.24
CA SER A 483 14.27 -12.16 -11.05
C SER A 483 13.99 -13.09 -12.24
N MET A 484 14.58 -12.81 -13.41
CA MET A 484 14.43 -13.60 -14.64
C MET A 484 15.47 -14.71 -14.80
N LEU A 485 16.49 -14.79 -13.94
CA LEU A 485 17.50 -15.84 -14.01
C LEU A 485 16.87 -17.23 -13.76
N MET A 486 17.04 -18.16 -14.70
CA MET A 486 16.35 -19.46 -14.70
C MET A 486 17.16 -20.60 -14.06
N SER A 487 18.47 -20.45 -13.92
CA SER A 487 19.34 -21.50 -13.38
C SER A 487 20.46 -20.93 -12.52
N PRO A 488 20.84 -21.63 -11.43
CA PRO A 488 22.09 -21.34 -10.76
C PRO A 488 23.28 -21.63 -11.71
N PRO A 489 24.40 -20.92 -11.57
CA PRO A 489 25.60 -21.22 -12.34
C PRO A 489 26.04 -22.66 -12.08
N LYS A 490 26.51 -23.35 -13.14
CA LYS A 490 27.11 -24.68 -13.01
C LYS A 490 28.42 -24.55 -12.21
N ASN A 491 28.74 -25.58 -11.43
CA ASN A 491 30.03 -25.71 -10.71
C ASN A 491 30.26 -24.70 -9.56
N VAL A 492 29.23 -24.35 -8.78
CA VAL A 492 29.39 -23.48 -7.59
C VAL A 492 30.40 -24.07 -6.59
N THR A 493 30.49 -25.40 -6.49
CA THR A 493 31.48 -26.11 -5.67
C THR A 493 32.93 -25.79 -6.05
N ASP A 494 33.20 -25.51 -7.32
CA ASP A 494 34.54 -25.21 -7.81
C ASP A 494 34.96 -23.77 -7.45
N LEU A 495 33.98 -22.86 -7.35
CA LEU A 495 34.17 -21.50 -6.83
C LEU A 495 34.53 -21.51 -5.34
N PHE A 496 33.88 -22.36 -4.54
CA PHE A 496 34.25 -22.50 -3.13
C PHE A 496 35.65 -23.11 -2.96
N SER A 497 36.01 -24.05 -3.83
CA SER A 497 37.31 -24.72 -3.81
C SER A 497 38.49 -23.79 -4.18
N SER A 498 38.22 -22.74 -4.97
CA SER A 498 39.22 -21.78 -5.45
C SER A 498 39.38 -20.53 -4.57
N ALA A 499 38.49 -20.31 -3.61
CA ALA A 499 38.41 -19.04 -2.88
C ALA A 499 39.59 -18.75 -1.94
N GLY A 500 40.38 -19.74 -1.51
CA GLY A 500 41.69 -19.61 -0.82
C GLY A 500 41.77 -18.73 0.46
N ILE A 501 40.68 -18.08 0.86
CA ILE A 501 40.57 -17.02 1.87
C ILE A 501 39.54 -17.48 2.91
N PRO A 502 39.66 -17.11 4.20
CA PRO A 502 38.63 -17.39 5.20
C PRO A 502 37.25 -16.93 4.72
N SER A 503 36.31 -17.87 4.71
CA SER A 503 34.94 -17.63 4.24
C SER A 503 34.16 -16.80 5.25
N LEU A 504 33.52 -15.72 4.79
CA LEU A 504 32.58 -14.95 5.60
C LEU A 504 31.19 -15.58 5.51
N PHE A 505 30.67 -16.06 6.64
CA PHE A 505 29.31 -16.57 6.74
C PHE A 505 28.40 -15.54 7.39
N VAL A 506 27.38 -15.09 6.65
CA VAL A 506 26.34 -14.19 7.18
C VAL A 506 25.11 -15.02 7.50
N LYS A 507 24.70 -15.02 8.78
CA LYS A 507 23.48 -15.69 9.25
C LYS A 507 22.45 -14.66 9.70
N PHE A 508 21.26 -14.72 9.12
CA PHE A 508 20.15 -13.84 9.50
C PHE A 508 19.51 -14.32 10.80
N LYS A 509 19.13 -13.38 11.68
CA LYS A 509 18.47 -13.71 12.96
C LYS A 509 17.15 -14.47 12.78
N SER A 510 16.42 -14.20 11.69
CA SER A 510 15.22 -14.96 11.31
C SER A 510 15.51 -16.40 10.89
N GLY A 511 16.77 -16.72 10.59
CA GLY A 511 17.15 -17.98 9.95
C GLY A 511 16.78 -18.07 8.46
N GLN A 512 16.10 -17.05 7.92
CA GLN A 512 15.58 -17.02 6.56
C GLN A 512 16.18 -15.86 5.76
N LEU A 513 16.47 -16.14 4.49
CA LEU A 513 16.90 -15.13 3.53
C LEU A 513 15.67 -14.41 2.94
N PRO A 514 15.58 -13.06 3.04
CA PRO A 514 14.49 -12.32 2.40
C PRO A 514 14.45 -12.58 0.90
N ILE A 515 13.27 -12.91 0.37
CA ILE A 515 13.06 -13.13 -1.07
C ILE A 515 13.20 -11.77 -1.76
N GLY A 516 14.28 -11.62 -2.54
CA GLY A 516 14.68 -10.33 -3.13
C GLY A 516 16.04 -9.83 -2.64
N LEU A 517 16.54 -10.31 -1.48
CA LEU A 517 17.86 -9.90 -1.00
C LEU A 517 18.96 -10.37 -1.97
N PHE A 518 18.92 -11.62 -2.43
CA PHE A 518 19.92 -12.12 -3.38
C PHE A 518 19.91 -11.35 -4.71
N PRO A 519 18.76 -11.16 -5.39
CA PRO A 519 18.65 -10.22 -6.51
C PRO A 519 19.32 -8.88 -6.23
N ARG A 520 18.98 -8.21 -5.13
CA ARG A 520 19.53 -6.89 -4.78
C ARG A 520 21.04 -6.94 -4.50
N LEU A 521 21.53 -7.95 -3.78
CA LEU A 521 22.95 -8.14 -3.52
C LEU A 521 23.74 -8.36 -4.81
N VAL A 522 23.22 -9.15 -5.75
CA VAL A 522 23.83 -9.34 -7.07
C VAL A 522 23.98 -8.00 -7.78
N LEU A 523 22.95 -7.15 -7.74
CA LEU A 523 22.99 -5.82 -8.33
C LEU A 523 23.99 -4.91 -7.61
N MET A 524 23.96 -4.85 -6.27
CA MET A 524 24.85 -4.00 -5.47
C MET A 524 26.33 -4.36 -5.64
N VAL A 525 26.67 -5.66 -5.56
CA VAL A 525 28.06 -6.13 -5.76
C VAL A 525 28.53 -5.79 -7.17
N ARG A 526 27.64 -5.88 -8.16
CA ARG A 526 27.95 -5.56 -9.55
C ARG A 526 28.20 -4.08 -9.76
N THR A 527 27.39 -3.19 -9.20
CA THR A 527 27.64 -1.74 -9.19
C THR A 527 29.02 -1.43 -8.60
N VAL A 528 29.39 -2.07 -7.48
CA VAL A 528 30.72 -1.92 -6.85
C VAL A 528 31.85 -2.46 -7.75
N SER A 529 31.63 -3.57 -8.45
CA SER A 529 32.63 -4.16 -9.35
C SER A 529 32.90 -3.29 -10.59
N GLN A 530 31.88 -2.61 -11.12
CA GLN A 530 32.02 -1.62 -12.19
C GLN A 530 32.82 -0.40 -11.70
N PHE A 531 32.55 0.09 -10.49
CA PHE A 531 33.33 1.17 -9.87
C PHE A 531 34.82 0.82 -9.71
N ARG A 532 35.17 -0.43 -9.38
CA ARG A 532 36.57 -0.88 -9.30
C ARG A 532 37.27 -0.97 -10.65
N GLN A 533 36.56 -1.30 -11.73
CA GLN A 533 37.16 -1.30 -13.08
C GLN A 533 37.46 0.14 -13.55
N VAL A 534 36.61 1.11 -13.21
CA VAL A 534 36.83 2.54 -13.53
C VAL A 534 38.03 3.12 -12.78
N LEU A 535 38.33 2.67 -11.56
CA LEU A 535 39.51 3.11 -10.79
C LEU A 535 40.82 2.44 -11.20
N HIS A 536 40.77 1.41 -12.06
CA HIS A 536 41.95 0.65 -12.51
C HIS A 536 42.29 0.83 -13.99
N THR A 537 41.69 1.79 -14.69
CA THR A 537 42.24 2.26 -15.97
C THR A 537 43.52 3.06 -15.68
N PRO A 538 44.72 2.59 -16.09
CA PRO A 538 45.91 3.40 -15.97
C PRO A 538 45.78 4.61 -16.91
N SER A 539 45.98 5.80 -16.35
CA SER A 539 46.15 7.06 -17.07
C SER A 539 47.34 7.01 -18.03
#